data_AF-A0AAD4PNN4-F1
#
_entry.id   AF-A0AAD4PNN4-F1
#
_cell.length_a   1.000
_cell.length_b   1.000
_cell.length_c   1.000
_cell.angle_alpha   90.00
_cell.angle_beta   90.00
_cell.angle_gamma   90.00
#
_symmetry.space_group_name_H-M   'P 1'
#
loop_
_entity.id
_entity.type
_entity.pdbx_description
1 polymer ?
#
loop_
_entity_poly.entity_id
_entity_poly.type
_entity_poly.pdbx_seq_one_letter_code
_entity_poly.pdbx_strand_id
1 'polypeptide(L)'
;LLTAAKAQARPLFDEFMCYAKVELAPPTPADFQHFREQAKCMKSGMKSTGKRLCSTTVSEAWLNTLVTIEVITWFFMGEVIGRRHLVGYKV
;
A
#
# COMPACT_ATOMS: atom_id res chain seq x y z
N LEU A 1 22.46 14.64 24.65
CA LEU A 1 22.21 13.61 23.60
C LEU A 1 20.72 13.41 23.33
N LEU A 2 19.91 12.99 24.31
CA LEU A 2 18.46 12.80 24.12
C LEU A 2 17.71 14.05 23.63
N THR A 3 18.06 15.23 24.13
CA THR A 3 17.44 16.50 23.74
C THR A 3 17.78 16.89 22.30
N ALA A 4 19.03 16.64 21.88
CA ALA A 4 19.48 16.89 20.50
C ALA A 4 18.81 15.90 19.53
N ALA A 5 18.72 14.62 19.90
CA ALA A 5 18.01 13.62 19.11
C ALA A 5 16.51 13.95 18.96
N LYS A 6 15.85 14.43 20.02
CA LYS A 6 14.47 14.93 19.93
C LYS A 6 14.33 16.15 19.02
N ALA A 7 15.26 17.11 19.11
CA ALA A 7 15.25 18.30 18.27
C ALA A 7 15.39 17.96 16.78
N GLN A 8 16.18 16.93 16.45
CA GLN A 8 16.37 16.47 15.07
C GLN A 8 15.23 15.56 14.57
N ALA A 9 14.63 14.73 15.43
CA ALA A 9 13.57 13.81 15.05
C ALA A 9 12.21 14.51 14.85
N ARG A 10 11.93 15.59 15.59
CA ARG A 10 10.68 16.36 15.51
C ARG A 10 10.31 16.80 14.08
N PRO A 11 11.17 17.52 13.34
CA PRO A 11 10.80 17.99 11.99
C PRO A 11 10.58 16.84 11.00
N LEU A 12 11.37 15.77 11.11
CA LEU A 12 11.20 14.58 10.24
C LEU A 12 9.88 13.86 10.52
N PHE A 13 9.50 13.78 11.79
CA PHE A 13 8.24 13.17 12.20
C PHE A 13 7.05 14.03 11.78
N ASP A 14 7.14 15.35 11.88
CA ASP A 14 6.06 16.26 11.49
C ASP A 14 5.80 16.19 9.97
N GLU A 15 6.86 16.11 9.16
CA GLU A 15 6.74 15.91 7.70
C GLU A 15 6.11 14.54 7.38
N PHE A 16 6.59 13.48 8.03
CA PHE A 16 6.01 12.14 7.90
C PHE A 16 4.52 12.13 8.27
N MET A 17 4.16 12.78 9.38
CA MET A 17 2.76 12.89 9.83
C MET A 17 1.88 13.71 8.89
N CYS A 18 2.45 14.66 8.14
CA CYS A 18 1.71 15.41 7.12
C CYS A 18 1.25 14.49 5.99
N TYR A 19 2.17 13.77 5.36
CA TYR A 19 1.85 12.84 4.26
C TYR A 19 1.04 11.63 4.73
N ALA A 20 1.37 11.08 5.90
CA ALA A 20 0.66 9.92 6.46
C ALA A 20 -0.84 10.20 6.64
N LYS A 21 -1.23 11.43 7.00
CA LYS A 21 -2.65 11.80 7.14
C LYS A 21 -3.41 11.85 5.83
N VAL A 22 -2.73 12.11 4.72
CA VAL A 22 -3.38 12.22 3.40
C VAL A 22 -3.36 10.88 2.67
N GLU A 23 -2.26 10.13 2.76
CA GLU A 23 -2.04 8.92 1.98
C GLU A 23 -2.44 7.63 2.71
N LEU A 24 -2.27 7.58 4.03
CA LEU A 24 -2.56 6.38 4.84
C LEU A 24 -3.91 6.48 5.57
N ALA A 25 -4.68 7.54 5.35
CA ALA A 25 -6.00 7.66 5.93
C ALA A 25 -6.94 6.58 5.36
N PRO A 26 -7.80 5.97 6.20
CA PRO A 26 -8.76 5.01 5.72
C PRO A 26 -9.71 5.70 4.71
N PRO A 27 -9.94 5.09 3.55
CA PRO A 27 -10.80 5.67 2.52
C PRO A 27 -12.23 5.81 3.01
N THR A 28 -12.97 6.76 2.43
CA THR A 28 -14.37 6.98 2.78
C THR A 28 -15.27 5.91 2.13
N PRO A 29 -16.46 5.60 2.69
CA PRO A 29 -17.41 4.67 2.10
C PRO A 29 -17.77 4.94 0.63
N ALA A 30 -17.75 6.21 0.20
CA ALA A 30 -18.01 6.59 -1.19
C ALA A 30 -16.92 6.08 -2.15
N ASP A 31 -15.65 6.10 -1.71
CA ASP A 31 -14.51 5.66 -2.51
C ASP A 31 -14.57 4.15 -2.83
N PHE A 32 -15.21 3.36 -1.96
CA PHE A 32 -15.39 1.92 -2.19
C PHE A 32 -16.21 1.61 -3.45
N GLN A 33 -17.19 2.45 -3.80
CA GLN A 33 -17.97 2.25 -5.02
C GLN A 33 -17.09 2.45 -6.25
N HIS A 34 -16.27 3.50 -6.25
CA HIS A 34 -15.30 3.77 -7.30
C HIS A 34 -14.27 2.64 -7.44
N PHE A 35 -13.72 2.12 -6.33
CA PHE A 35 -12.79 0.98 -6.38
C PHE A 35 -13.44 -0.28 -6.96
N ARG A 36 -14.71 -0.54 -6.62
CA ARG A 36 -15.44 -1.71 -7.14
C ARG A 36 -15.66 -1.62 -8.64
N GLU A 37 -15.95 -0.44 -9.16
CA GLU A 37 -16.09 -0.19 -10.59
C GLU A 37 -14.76 -0.35 -11.32
N GLN A 38 -13.68 0.24 -10.81
CA GLN A 38 -12.34 0.10 -11.36
C GLN A 38 -11.89 -1.38 -11.40
N ALA A 39 -12.15 -2.13 -10.32
CA ALA A 39 -11.83 -3.55 -10.27
C ALA A 39 -12.62 -4.38 -11.30
N LYS A 40 -13.89 -4.02 -11.58
CA LYS A 40 -14.69 -4.67 -12.63
C LYS A 40 -14.12 -4.37 -14.02
N CYS A 41 -13.80 -3.11 -14.31
CA CYS A 41 -13.22 -2.68 -15.59
C CYS A 41 -11.87 -3.34 -15.86
N MET A 42 -11.01 -3.45 -14.84
CA MET A 42 -9.72 -4.13 -14.96
C MET A 42 -9.91 -5.64 -15.25
N LYS A 43 -10.87 -6.28 -14.57
CA LYS A 43 -11.19 -7.70 -14.77
C LYS A 43 -11.76 -7.99 -16.16
N SER A 44 -12.63 -7.12 -16.69
CA SER A 44 -13.14 -7.26 -18.06
C SER A 44 -12.08 -6.98 -19.11
N GLY A 45 -11.22 -5.97 -18.89
CA GLY A 45 -10.11 -5.63 -19.79
C GLY A 45 -9.07 -6.74 -19.91
N MET A 46 -8.76 -7.40 -18.78
CA MET A 46 -7.87 -8.57 -18.72
C MET A 46 -8.43 -9.77 -19.50
N LYS A 47 -9.74 -10.07 -19.33
CA LYS A 47 -10.40 -11.20 -20.02
C LYS A 47 -10.58 -10.97 -21.52
N SER A 48 -10.89 -9.73 -21.91
CA SER A 48 -11.16 -9.36 -23.31
C SER A 48 -9.90 -9.21 -24.14
N THR A 49 -8.72 -9.04 -23.53
CA THR A 49 -7.52 -8.58 -24.23
C THR A 49 -6.26 -9.33 -23.80
N GLY A 50 -6.20 -10.63 -24.09
CA GLY A 50 -4.97 -11.42 -23.94
C GLY A 50 -3.75 -10.83 -24.67
N LYS A 51 -3.95 -9.94 -25.65
CA LYS A 51 -2.90 -9.20 -26.38
C LYS A 51 -2.40 -7.92 -25.69
N ARG A 52 -3.15 -7.33 -24.73
CA ARG A 52 -2.80 -6.03 -24.12
C ARG A 52 -1.79 -6.16 -22.97
N LEU A 53 -1.79 -7.30 -22.27
CA LEU A 53 -0.77 -7.61 -21.26
C LEU A 53 0.63 -7.69 -21.87
N CYS A 54 0.75 -8.20 -23.10
CA CYS A 54 2.03 -8.24 -23.81
C CYS A 54 2.46 -6.88 -24.39
N SER A 55 1.54 -5.89 -24.46
CA SER A 55 1.86 -4.53 -24.92
C SER A 55 2.21 -3.56 -23.79
N THR A 56 2.16 -3.99 -22.53
CA THR A 56 2.56 -3.15 -21.39
C THR A 56 4.08 -2.99 -21.40
N THR A 57 4.55 -1.75 -21.24
CA THR A 57 5.98 -1.46 -21.16
C THR A 57 6.60 -2.06 -19.91
N VAL A 58 7.88 -2.45 -19.97
CA VAL A 58 8.57 -3.09 -18.83
C VAL A 58 8.56 -2.19 -17.60
N SER A 59 8.72 -0.88 -17.77
CA SER A 59 8.67 0.10 -16.69
C SER A 59 7.32 0.10 -15.97
N GLU A 60 6.23 0.00 -16.71
CA GLU A 60 4.87 -0.01 -16.14
C GLU A 60 4.54 -1.35 -15.47
N ALA A 61 4.97 -2.47 -16.07
CA ALA A 61 4.86 -3.78 -15.44
C ALA A 61 5.63 -3.83 -14.11
N TRP A 62 6.82 -3.22 -14.07
CA TRP A 62 7.64 -3.15 -12.86
C TRP A 62 6.99 -2.30 -11.76
N LEU A 63 6.49 -1.11 -12.10
CA LEU A 63 5.75 -0.25 -11.16
C LEU A 63 4.53 -0.98 -10.57
N ASN A 64 3.71 -1.60 -11.41
CA ASN A 64 2.55 -2.37 -10.95
C ASN A 64 2.94 -3.56 -10.05
N THR A 65 4.08 -4.18 -10.32
CA THR A 65 4.62 -5.26 -9.47
C THR A 65 5.04 -4.74 -8.10
N LEU A 66 5.75 -3.61 -8.04
CA LEU A 66 6.17 -3.00 -6.77
C LEU A 66 4.98 -2.63 -5.90
N VAL A 67 3.95 -1.99 -6.48
CA VAL A 67 2.70 -1.66 -5.77
C VAL A 67 1.99 -2.94 -5.29
N THR A 68 1.99 -4.01 -6.09
CA THR A 68 1.40 -5.29 -5.69
C THR A 68 2.11 -5.89 -4.47
N ILE A 69 3.45 -5.83 -4.44
CA ILE A 69 4.25 -6.29 -3.30
C ILE A 69 3.97 -5.46 -2.06
N GLU A 70 3.80 -4.14 -2.20
CA GLU A 70 3.45 -3.25 -1.09
C GLU A 70 2.11 -3.65 -0.44
N VAL A 71 1.07 -3.88 -1.24
CA VAL A 71 -0.25 -4.31 -0.75
C VAL A 71 -0.18 -5.66 -0.02
N ILE A 72 0.63 -6.60 -0.52
CA ILE A 72 0.86 -7.89 0.16
C ILE A 72 1.56 -7.68 1.51
N THR A 73 2.53 -6.76 1.56
CA THR A 73 3.26 -6.44 2.80
C THR A 73 2.33 -5.85 3.86
N TRP A 74 1.36 -5.01 3.47
CA TRP A 74 0.32 -4.50 4.37
C TRP A 74 -0.53 -5.62 4.98
N PHE A 75 -0.84 -6.68 4.23
CA PHE A 75 -1.54 -7.85 4.76
C PHE A 75 -0.71 -8.57 5.84
N PHE A 76 0.59 -8.78 5.61
CA PHE A 76 1.48 -9.38 6.62
C PHE A 76 1.63 -8.49 7.87
N MET A 77 1.70 -7.17 7.71
CA MET A 77 1.67 -6.25 8.86
C MET A 77 0.39 -6.41 9.68
N GLY A 78 -0.77 -6.59 9.02
CA GLY A 78 -2.03 -6.92 9.69
C GLY A 78 -1.97 -8.23 10.48
N GLU A 79 -1.35 -9.27 9.91
CA GLU A 79 -1.12 -10.54 10.62
C GLU A 79 -0.23 -10.35 11.86
N VAL A 80 0.87 -9.59 11.74
CA VAL A 80 1.77 -9.29 12.86
C VAL A 80 1.04 -8.56 13.99
N ILE A 81 0.19 -7.58 13.66
CA ILE A 81 -0.67 -6.87 14.63
C ILE A 81 -1.67 -7.86 15.27
N GLY A 82 -2.30 -8.71 14.47
CA GLY A 82 -3.27 -9.71 14.94
C GLY A 82 -2.67 -10.74 15.89
N ARG A 83 -1.45 -11.21 15.63
CA ARG A 83 -0.70 -12.13 16.48
C ARG A 83 -0.06 -11.44 17.69
N ARG A 84 0.07 -10.11 17.69
CA ARG A 84 0.77 -9.30 18.69
C ARG A 84 2.21 -9.77 18.97
N HIS A 85 2.85 -10.38 17.97
CA HIS A 85 4.20 -10.93 18.08
C HIS A 85 4.95 -10.75 16.76
N LEU A 86 6.20 -10.26 16.85
CA LEU A 86 7.03 -9.98 15.67
C LEU A 86 7.66 -11.25 15.07
N VAL A 87 7.83 -12.33 15.84
CA VAL A 87 8.59 -13.53 15.43
C VAL A 87 7.77 -14.81 15.59
N GLY A 88 6.99 -15.19 14.57
CA GLY A 88 6.21 -16.44 14.59
C GLY A 88 5.11 -16.49 15.67
N TYR A 89 4.39 -17.60 15.74
CA TYR A 89 3.45 -17.88 16.83
C TYR A 89 4.25 -18.38 18.06
N LYS A 90 3.98 -17.82 19.24
CA LYS A 90 4.40 -18.45 20.50
C LYS A 90 3.61 -19.76 20.62
N VAL A 91 4.29 -20.88 20.41
CA VAL A 91 3.82 -22.22 20.80
C VAL A 91 4.18 -22.49 22.26
#